data_AF-A0AAP6YW02-F1
#
_entry.id   AF-A0AAP6YW02-F1
#
_cell.length_a   1.000
_cell.length_b   1.000
_cell.length_c   1.000
_cell.angle_alpha   90.00
_cell.angle_beta   90.00
_cell.angle_gamma   90.00
#
_symmetry.space_group_name_H-M   'P 1'
#
loop_
_entity.id
_entity.type
_entity.pdbx_description
1 polymer ?
#
loop_
_entity_poly.entity_id
_entity_poly.type
_entity_poly.pdbx_seq_one_letter_code
_entity_poly.pdbx_strand_id
1 'polypeptide(L)'
;MTDESGSPRSSPRRLGAAFLGLLHSHVELLGIELQEQKARTVSLLLFAGLALVFGLLLLIGLSALVLILVWDSYRLAGIIGLCVFYTLAAIYCGLRLKAAVFDESSPFNATLEELAKDRERLLP
;
A
#
# COMPACT_ATOMS: atom_id res chain seq x y z
N MET A 1 -21.31 -56.40 -34.55
CA MET A 1 -21.84 -55.62 -33.40
C MET A 1 -20.89 -55.87 -32.24
N THR A 2 -19.88 -55.01 -32.07
CA THR A 2 -19.16 -54.72 -30.81
C THR A 2 -18.17 -53.58 -31.07
N ASP A 3 -18.23 -52.60 -30.18
CA ASP A 3 -17.81 -51.21 -30.25
C ASP A 3 -16.38 -50.88 -30.68
N GLU A 4 -16.30 -49.85 -31.52
CA GLU A 4 -15.21 -48.88 -31.54
C GLU A 4 -15.43 -47.84 -30.44
N SER A 5 -14.55 -47.77 -29.46
CA SER A 5 -14.43 -46.57 -28.61
C SER A 5 -12.97 -46.36 -28.21
N GLY A 6 -12.20 -45.82 -29.15
CA GLY A 6 -10.85 -45.32 -28.90
C GLY A 6 -10.90 -44.15 -27.92
N SER A 7 -10.40 -44.36 -26.71
CA SER A 7 -10.20 -43.32 -25.71
C SER A 7 -9.28 -42.22 -26.25
N PRO A 8 -9.69 -40.95 -26.31
CA PRO A 8 -8.79 -39.86 -26.68
C PRO A 8 -7.79 -39.68 -25.53
N ARG A 9 -6.54 -40.12 -25.72
CA ARG A 9 -5.44 -39.81 -24.79
C ARG A 9 -5.21 -38.29 -24.81
N SER A 10 -5.92 -37.57 -23.95
CA SER A 10 -5.69 -36.15 -23.69
C SER A 10 -4.28 -35.99 -23.13
N SER A 11 -3.36 -35.60 -24.02
CA SER A 11 -1.94 -35.51 -23.72
C SER A 11 -1.66 -34.37 -22.73
N PRO A 12 -1.11 -34.65 -21.54
CA PRO A 12 -0.78 -33.63 -20.53
C PRO A 12 0.22 -32.58 -21.03
N ARG A 13 0.97 -32.89 -22.11
CA ARG A 13 1.89 -31.95 -22.77
C ARG A 13 1.18 -30.79 -23.49
N ARG A 14 -0.02 -31.01 -24.06
CA ARG A 14 -0.79 -29.93 -24.70
C ARG A 14 -1.44 -29.01 -23.69
N LEU A 15 -1.89 -29.56 -22.56
CA LEU A 15 -2.41 -28.78 -21.44
C LEU A 15 -1.32 -27.92 -20.79
N GLY A 16 -0.11 -28.48 -20.60
CA GLY A 16 1.03 -27.71 -20.08
C GLY A 16 1.45 -26.55 -20.98
N ALA A 17 1.48 -26.74 -22.30
CA ALA A 17 1.81 -25.68 -23.25
C ALA A 17 0.74 -24.56 -23.29
N ALA A 18 -0.54 -24.91 -23.19
CA ALA A 18 -1.63 -23.93 -23.10
C ALA A 18 -1.58 -23.14 -21.78
N PHE A 19 -1.26 -23.80 -20.68
CA PHE A 19 -1.12 -23.16 -19.37
C PHE A 19 0.07 -22.19 -19.34
N LEU A 20 1.22 -22.58 -19.90
CA LEU A 20 2.39 -21.71 -20.05
C LEU A 20 2.11 -20.50 -20.94
N GLY A 21 1.35 -20.68 -22.03
CA GLY A 21 0.94 -19.57 -22.91
C GLY A 21 -0.01 -18.59 -22.22
N LEU A 22 -0.98 -19.09 -21.44
CA LEU A 22 -1.87 -18.25 -20.64
C LEU A 22 -1.10 -17.50 -19.54
N LEU A 23 -0.21 -18.18 -18.82
CA LEU A 23 0.60 -17.57 -17.77
C LEU A 23 1.48 -16.45 -18.32
N HIS A 24 2.07 -16.66 -19.50
CA HIS A 24 2.91 -15.65 -20.16
C HIS A 24 2.12 -14.39 -20.50
N SER A 25 0.94 -14.52 -21.12
CA SER A 25 0.10 -13.37 -21.46
C SER A 25 -0.45 -12.63 -20.24
N HIS A 26 -0.78 -13.32 -19.15
CA HIS A 26 -1.22 -12.67 -17.91
C HIS A 26 -0.07 -11.96 -17.18
N VAL A 27 1.14 -12.52 -17.17
CA VAL A 27 2.33 -11.86 -16.58
C VAL A 27 2.71 -10.61 -17.34
N GLU A 28 2.62 -10.64 -18.68
CA GLU A 28 2.85 -9.47 -19.52
C GLU A 28 1.79 -8.39 -19.27
N LEU A 29 0.51 -8.75 -19.20
CA LEU A 29 -0.57 -7.82 -18.87
C LEU A 29 -0.44 -7.23 -17.45
N LEU A 30 -0.17 -8.06 -16.44
CA LEU A 30 0.07 -7.63 -15.05
C LEU A 30 1.27 -6.69 -14.95
N GLY A 31 2.31 -6.93 -15.74
CA GLY A 31 3.48 -6.06 -15.83
C GLY A 31 3.13 -4.67 -16.39
N ILE A 32 2.26 -4.61 -17.39
CA ILE A 32 1.78 -3.36 -18.01
C ILE A 32 0.83 -2.61 -17.06
N GLU A 33 -0.14 -3.29 -16.45
CA GLU A 33 -1.06 -2.70 -15.47
C GLU A 33 -0.30 -2.18 -14.23
N LEU A 34 0.71 -2.91 -13.76
CA LEU A 34 1.59 -2.45 -12.68
C LEU A 34 2.40 -1.21 -13.09
N GLN A 35 2.86 -1.11 -14.34
CA GLN A 35 3.56 0.07 -14.81
C GLN A 35 2.64 1.29 -14.92
N GLU A 36 1.42 1.12 -15.41
CA GLU A 36 0.43 2.20 -15.48
C GLU A 36 0.01 2.67 -14.09
N GLN A 37 -0.25 1.75 -13.15
CA GLN A 37 -0.59 2.12 -11.77
C GLN A 37 0.61 2.75 -11.04
N LYS A 38 1.84 2.32 -11.33
CA LYS A 38 3.06 2.86 -10.72
C LYS A 38 3.32 4.31 -11.12
N ALA A 39 3.13 4.69 -12.38
CA ALA A 39 3.43 6.05 -12.83
C ALA A 39 2.53 7.11 -12.15
N ARG A 40 1.22 6.84 -12.09
CA ARG A 40 0.26 7.74 -11.42
C ARG A 40 0.47 7.78 -9.91
N THR A 41 0.72 6.62 -9.30
CA THR A 41 0.98 6.51 -7.85
C THR A 41 2.27 7.23 -7.47
N VAL A 42 3.35 7.09 -8.24
CA VAL A 42 4.61 7.79 -8.00
C VAL A 42 4.42 9.31 -8.08
N SER A 43 3.71 9.82 -9.09
CA SER A 43 3.43 11.26 -9.19
C SER A 43 2.65 11.78 -7.98
N LEU A 44 1.61 11.04 -7.55
CA LEU A 44 0.84 11.39 -6.35
C LEU A 44 1.70 11.35 -5.09
N LEU A 45 2.57 10.35 -4.94
CA LEU A 45 3.51 10.27 -3.81
C LEU A 45 4.51 11.42 -3.80
N LEU A 46 4.99 11.86 -4.98
CA LEU A 46 5.87 13.02 -5.09
C LEU A 46 5.16 14.31 -4.65
N PHE A 47 3.93 14.56 -5.15
CA PHE A 47 3.15 15.72 -4.72
C PHE A 47 2.77 15.65 -3.24
N ALA A 48 2.39 14.47 -2.73
CA ALA A 48 2.10 14.27 -1.32
C ALA A 48 3.34 14.52 -0.44
N GLY A 49 4.52 14.03 -0.87
CA GLY A 49 5.79 14.29 -0.19
C GLY A 49 6.16 15.78 -0.21
N LEU A 50 6.00 16.46 -1.36
CA LEU A 50 6.26 17.89 -1.47
C LEU A 50 5.30 18.71 -0.60
N ALA A 51 4.01 18.36 -0.60
CA ALA A 51 3.01 18.97 0.26
C ALA A 51 3.33 18.76 1.75
N LEU A 52 3.80 17.55 2.12
CA LEU A 52 4.26 17.26 3.48
C LEU A 52 5.46 18.15 3.87
N VAL A 53 6.46 18.30 2.99
CA VAL A 53 7.63 19.15 3.24
C VAL A 53 7.21 20.61 3.43
N PHE A 54 6.41 21.18 2.52
CA PHE A 54 5.94 22.56 2.68
C PHE A 54 5.06 22.74 3.92
N GLY A 55 4.23 21.74 4.25
CA GLY A 55 3.45 21.73 5.49
C GLY A 55 4.33 21.76 6.74
N LEU A 56 5.40 20.96 6.78
CA LEU A 56 6.37 20.97 7.90
C LEU A 56 7.11 22.30 8.01
N LEU A 57 7.55 22.88 6.89
CA LEU A 57 8.20 24.19 6.87
C LEU A 57 7.27 25.30 7.39
N LEU A 58 6.01 25.30 6.94
CA LEU A 58 4.98 26.22 7.43
C LEU A 58 4.76 26.05 8.93
N LEU A 59 4.65 24.81 9.42
CA LEU A 59 4.45 24.51 10.84
C LEU A 59 5.60 25.01 11.71
N ILE A 60 6.85 24.83 11.25
CA ILE A 60 8.03 25.40 11.91
C ILE A 60 7.96 26.93 11.91
N GLY A 61 7.62 27.55 10.77
CA GLY A 61 7.46 29.00 10.66
C GLY A 61 6.39 29.55 11.60
N LEU A 62 5.24 28.90 11.71
CA LEU A 62 4.18 29.25 12.65
C LEU A 62 4.62 29.10 14.10
N SER A 63 5.39 28.06 14.43
CA SER A 63 5.97 27.89 15.78
C SER A 63 6.89 29.04 16.15
N ALA A 64 7.78 29.41 15.22
CA ALA A 64 8.69 30.52 15.41
C ALA A 64 7.91 31.83 15.57
N LEU A 65 6.89 32.06 14.75
CA LEU A 65 6.01 33.23 14.86
C LEU A 65 5.34 33.30 16.24
N VAL A 66 4.77 32.20 16.72
CA VAL A 66 4.17 32.12 18.06
C VAL A 66 5.20 32.44 19.14
N LEU A 67 6.40 31.85 19.05
CA LEU A 67 7.46 32.12 20.01
C LEU A 67 7.91 33.59 20.01
N ILE A 68 8.03 34.21 18.84
CA ILE A 68 8.40 35.63 18.71
C ILE A 68 7.32 36.52 19.33
N LEU A 69 6.04 36.27 19.04
CA LEU A 69 4.92 37.06 19.58
C LEU A 69 4.82 36.98 21.10
N VAL A 70 5.13 35.83 21.68
CA VAL A 70 4.97 35.54 23.11
C VAL A 70 6.29 35.78 23.88
N TRP A 71 7.35 36.20 23.17
CA TRP A 71 8.72 36.15 23.68
C TRP A 71 8.96 37.05 24.91
N ASP A 72 8.50 38.30 24.88
CA ASP A 72 8.88 39.27 25.92
C ASP A 72 8.33 38.95 27.31
N SER A 73 7.13 38.34 27.40
CA SER A 73 6.45 38.11 28.68
C SER A 73 6.37 36.63 29.08
N TYR A 74 6.28 35.72 28.11
CA TYR A 74 5.85 34.34 28.38
C TYR A 74 6.68 33.29 27.62
N ARG A 75 7.96 33.55 27.34
CA ARG A 75 8.89 32.62 26.66
C ARG A 75 8.73 31.16 27.05
N LEU A 76 8.84 30.88 28.36
CA LEU A 76 8.75 29.50 28.87
C LEU A 76 7.37 28.90 28.64
N ALA A 77 6.30 29.65 28.88
CA ALA A 77 4.94 29.17 28.65
C ALA A 77 4.67 28.91 27.16
N GLY A 78 5.19 29.73 26.25
CA GLY A 78 5.10 29.52 24.81
C GLY A 78 5.81 28.25 24.35
N ILE A 79 7.03 28.00 24.87
CA ILE A 79 7.79 26.77 24.60
C ILE A 79 7.04 25.54 25.14
N ILE A 80 6.59 25.59 26.41
CA ILE A 80 5.85 24.49 27.03
C ILE A 80 4.55 24.21 26.26
N GLY A 81 3.83 25.26 25.86
CA GLY A 81 2.61 25.14 25.07
C GLY A 81 2.85 24.43 23.73
N LEU A 82 3.90 24.80 23.00
CA LEU A 82 4.29 24.12 21.76
C LEU A 82 4.68 22.66 22.01
N CYS A 83 5.44 22.36 23.07
CA CYS A 83 5.80 20.99 23.43
C CYS A 83 4.57 20.12 23.71
N VAL A 84 3.63 20.62 24.52
CA VAL A 84 2.38 19.91 24.83
C VAL A 84 1.56 19.71 23.55
N PHE A 85 1.41 20.74 22.73
CA PHE A 85 0.69 20.67 21.46
C PHE A 85 1.29 19.59 20.53
N TYR A 86 2.61 19.59 20.35
CA TYR A 86 3.28 18.60 19.49
C TYR A 86 3.24 17.19 20.05
N THR A 87 3.29 17.03 21.37
CA THR A 87 3.15 15.71 22.01
C THR A 87 1.77 15.13 21.77
N LEU A 88 0.71 15.94 21.93
CA LEU A 88 -0.66 15.50 21.67
C LEU A 88 -0.88 15.15 20.19
N ALA A 89 -0.36 15.99 19.27
CA ALA A 89 -0.43 15.71 17.84
C ALA A 89 0.31 14.41 17.48
N ALA A 90 1.51 14.18 18.04
CA ALA A 90 2.27 12.96 17.83
C ALA A 90 1.55 11.72 18.35
N ILE A 91 0.95 11.78 19.55
CA ILE A 91 0.14 10.69 20.10
C ILE A 91 -1.05 10.39 19.18
N TYR A 92 -1.80 11.42 18.77
CA TYR A 92 -2.94 11.24 17.87
C TYR A 92 -2.53 10.60 16.54
N CYS A 93 -1.46 11.10 15.90
CA CYS A 93 -0.92 10.50 14.68
C CYS A 93 -0.44 9.07 14.90
N GLY A 94 0.22 8.77 16.02
CA GLY A 94 0.68 7.43 16.37
C GLY A 94 -0.48 6.45 16.57
N LEU A 95 -1.56 6.89 17.23
CA LEU A 95 -2.79 6.09 17.38
C LEU A 95 -3.50 5.86 16.05
N ARG A 96 -3.57 6.89 15.20
CA ARG A 96 -4.17 6.76 13.85
C ARG A 96 -3.33 5.89 12.93
N LEU A 97 -2.01 5.97 12.98
CA LEU A 97 -1.10 5.10 12.24
C LEU A 97 -1.20 3.66 12.74
N LYS A 98 -1.20 3.47 14.07
CA LYS A 98 -1.47 2.16 14.67
C LYS A 98 -2.81 1.62 14.18
N ALA A 99 -3.88 2.41 14.24
CA ALA A 99 -5.16 2.00 13.70
C ALA A 99 -5.03 1.62 12.22
N ALA A 100 -4.49 2.47 11.35
CA ALA A 100 -4.38 2.19 9.91
C ALA A 100 -3.49 0.97 9.57
N VAL A 101 -2.47 0.66 10.38
CA VAL A 101 -1.57 -0.49 10.17
C VAL A 101 -2.14 -1.78 10.74
N PHE A 102 -2.86 -1.70 11.86
CA PHE A 102 -3.43 -2.85 12.56
C PHE A 102 -4.92 -3.06 12.24
N ASP A 103 -5.55 -2.19 11.46
CA ASP A 103 -6.87 -2.40 10.87
C ASP A 103 -6.69 -3.42 9.73
N GLU A 104 -7.31 -4.59 9.92
CA GLU A 104 -7.02 -5.88 9.28
C GLU A 104 -7.35 -5.94 7.77
N SER A 105 -7.64 -4.79 7.16
CA SER A 105 -7.74 -4.63 5.70
C SER A 105 -6.36 -4.42 5.08
N SER A 106 -5.46 -5.39 5.25
CA SER A 106 -4.35 -5.54 4.31
C SER A 106 -4.96 -5.92 2.95
N PRO A 107 -4.85 -5.10 1.91
CA PRO A 107 -5.45 -5.36 0.60
C PRO A 107 -4.92 -6.65 -0.05
N PHE A 108 -3.86 -7.24 0.50
CA PHE A 108 -3.25 -8.48 0.04
C PHE A 108 -3.59 -9.70 0.90
N ASN A 109 -4.17 -9.56 2.11
CA ASN A 109 -4.50 -10.73 2.92
C ASN A 109 -5.62 -11.55 2.29
N ALA A 110 -6.69 -10.90 1.82
CA ALA A 110 -7.77 -11.59 1.11
C ALA A 110 -7.25 -12.30 -0.16
N THR A 111 -6.35 -11.64 -0.92
CA THR A 111 -5.73 -12.23 -2.12
C THR A 111 -4.74 -13.34 -1.80
N LEU A 112 -3.95 -13.22 -0.73
CA LEU A 112 -3.02 -14.28 -0.29
C LEU A 112 -3.76 -15.49 0.29
N GLU A 113 -4.89 -15.27 0.94
CA GLU A 113 -5.75 -16.33 1.48
C GLU A 113 -6.50 -17.05 0.35
N GLU A 114 -6.95 -16.33 -0.69
CA GLU A 114 -7.44 -16.94 -1.92
C GLU A 114 -6.34 -17.72 -2.66
N LEU A 115 -5.12 -17.18 -2.78
CA LEU A 115 -3.98 -17.91 -3.37
C LEU A 115 -3.58 -19.16 -2.58
N ALA A 116 -3.66 -19.11 -1.24
CA ALA A 116 -3.40 -20.27 -0.38
C ALA A 116 -4.46 -21.36 -0.58
N LYS A 117 -5.74 -20.96 -0.69
CA LYS A 117 -6.87 -21.87 -0.97
C LYS A 117 -6.77 -22.51 -2.34
N ASP A 118 -6.37 -21.76 -3.36
CA ASP A 118 -6.17 -22.29 -4.70
C ASP A 118 -4.95 -23.23 -4.75
N ARG A 119 -3.90 -22.96 -3.97
CA ARG A 119 -2.75 -23.86 -3.82
C ARG A 119 -3.14 -25.21 -3.19
N GLU A 120 -3.99 -25.21 -2.16
CA GLU A 120 -4.50 -26.44 -1.54
C GLU A 120 -5.45 -27.22 -2.46
N ARG A 121 -6.15 -26.55 -3.38
CA ARG A 121 -7.00 -27.21 -4.39
C ARG A 121 -6.22 -27.74 -5.59
N LEU A 122 -5.05 -27.18 -5.88
CA LEU A 122 -4.22 -27.55 -7.02
C LEU A 122 -3.15 -28.60 -6.68
N LEU A 123 -2.83 -28.80 -5.40
CA LEU A 123 -2.02 -29.92 -4.93
C LEU A 123 -2.95 -31.01 -4.39
N PRO A 124 -3.14 -32.14 -5.11
CA PRO A 124 -3.94 -33.27 -4.62
C PRO A 124 -3.32 -33.96 -3.40
#